data_AF-A0A542DH03-F1
#
_entry.id   AF-A0A542DH03-F1
#
_cell.length_a   1.000
_cell.length_b   1.000
_cell.length_c   1.000
_cell.angle_alpha   90.00
_cell.angle_beta   90.00
_cell.angle_gamma   90.00
#
_symmetry.space_group_name_H-M   'P 1'
#
loop_
_entity.id
_entity.type
_entity.pdbx_description
1 polymer ?
#
loop_
_entity_poly.entity_id
_entity_poly.type
_entity_poly.pdbx_seq_one_letter_code
_entity_poly.pdbx_strand_id
1 'polypeptide(L)'
;MPETASALPATVVAAHLEACAAELAAGTAGRRPGPSVGSVAELAEVLRLLVAGQRHLSGALEHLAERVRDGDDSRPPEQDALAAVLRAAAEAAGYSADALAEGETPLGRLLRTDDEDTRL
;
A
#
# COMPACT_ATOMS: atom_id res chain seq x y z
N MET A 1 24.19 13.92 -21.16
CA MET A 1 24.04 14.35 -19.75
C MET A 1 23.07 13.37 -19.12
N PRO A 2 23.44 12.60 -18.10
CA PRO A 2 22.48 11.72 -17.45
C PRO A 2 21.48 12.60 -16.70
N GLU A 3 20.18 12.39 -16.90
CA GLU A 3 19.16 12.99 -16.06
C GLU A 3 19.38 12.48 -14.64
N THR A 4 19.89 13.34 -13.76
CA THR A 4 19.84 13.09 -12.32
C THR A 4 18.37 13.14 -11.95
N ALA A 5 17.72 11.98 -11.88
CA ALA A 5 16.40 11.86 -11.29
C ALA A 5 16.46 12.51 -9.90
N SER A 6 15.88 13.71 -9.79
CA SER A 6 15.85 14.45 -8.54
C SER A 6 15.01 13.65 -7.55
N ALA A 7 15.68 12.96 -6.62
CA ALA A 7 14.99 12.23 -5.58
C ALA A 7 14.24 13.25 -4.70
N LEU A 8 12.91 13.15 -4.68
CA LEU A 8 12.08 13.99 -3.83
C LEU A 8 12.40 13.72 -2.35
N PRO A 9 12.30 14.74 -1.46
CA PRO A 9 12.41 14.51 -0.03
C PRO A 9 11.39 13.47 0.45
N ALA A 10 11.80 12.58 1.36
CA ALA A 10 10.94 11.51 1.89
C ALA A 10 9.63 12.02 2.50
N THR A 11 9.67 13.21 3.10
CA THR A 11 8.48 13.88 3.65
C THR A 11 7.46 14.28 2.58
N VAL A 12 7.93 14.68 1.39
CA VAL A 12 7.06 15.01 0.25
C VAL A 12 6.38 13.74 -0.27
N VAL A 13 7.14 12.65 -0.41
CA VAL A 13 6.59 11.36 -0.84
C VAL A 13 5.56 10.84 0.17
N ALA A 14 5.86 10.93 1.47
CA ALA A 14 4.95 10.53 2.54
C ALA A 14 3.65 11.36 2.56
N ALA A 15 3.74 12.68 2.36
CA ALA A 15 2.57 13.56 2.28
C ALA A 15 1.70 13.24 1.06
N HIS A 16 2.31 12.92 -0.09
CA HIS A 16 1.55 12.52 -1.28
C HIS A 16 0.84 11.18 -1.08
N LEU A 17 1.52 10.21 -0.47
CA LEU A 17 0.92 8.92 -0.09
C LEU A 17 -0.28 9.11 0.83
N GLU A 18 -0.15 9.95 1.87
CA GLU A 18 -1.25 10.29 2.79
C GLU A 18 -2.46 10.87 2.03
N ALA A 19 -2.23 11.85 1.15
CA ALA A 19 -3.28 12.47 0.36
C ALA A 19 -3.99 11.45 -0.56
N CYS A 20 -3.24 10.63 -1.29
CA CYS A 20 -3.82 9.59 -2.16
C CYS A 20 -4.62 8.55 -1.36
N ALA A 21 -4.12 8.10 -0.21
CA ALA A 21 -4.84 7.18 0.65
C ALA A 21 -6.16 7.79 1.17
N ALA A 22 -6.13 9.08 1.53
CA ALA A 22 -7.33 9.82 1.97
C ALA A 22 -8.36 9.97 0.84
N GLU A 23 -7.92 10.25 -0.39
CA GLU A 23 -8.80 10.32 -1.57
C GLU A 23 -9.45 8.96 -1.88
N LEU A 24 -8.67 7.88 -1.84
CA LEU A 24 -9.20 6.54 -2.05
C LEU A 24 -10.24 6.18 -0.99
N ALA A 25 -9.95 6.42 0.30
CA ALA A 25 -10.88 6.18 1.39
C ALA A 25 -12.18 7.00 1.27
N ALA A 26 -12.08 8.26 0.83
CA ALA A 26 -13.23 9.12 0.61
C ALA A 26 -14.09 8.68 -0.58
N GLY A 27 -13.46 8.24 -1.68
CA GLY A 27 -14.14 7.74 -2.88
C GLY A 27 -14.92 6.45 -2.61
N THR A 28 -14.34 5.51 -1.87
CA THR A 28 -15.00 4.23 -1.52
C THR A 28 -16.15 4.37 -0.54
N ALA A 29 -16.21 5.46 0.24
CA ALA A 29 -17.25 5.68 1.25
C ALA A 29 -18.56 6.28 0.70
N GLY A 30 -18.63 6.60 -0.60
CA GLY A 30 -19.82 7.18 -1.23
C GLY A 30 -20.22 8.59 -0.75
N ARG A 31 -19.35 9.26 0.04
CA ARG A 31 -19.65 10.56 0.68
C ARG A 31 -19.25 11.78 -0.15
N ARG A 32 -18.56 11.59 -1.28
CA ARG A 32 -18.21 12.63 -2.26
C ARG A 32 -18.26 12.05 -3.68
N PRO A 33 -18.38 12.89 -4.73
CA PRO A 33 -18.01 12.49 -6.09
C PRO A 33 -16.49 12.27 -6.11
N GLY A 34 -16.06 11.08 -5.67
CA GLY A 34 -14.70 10.58 -5.77
C GLY A 34 -14.58 9.53 -6.87
N PRO A 35 -13.41 8.90 -7.04
CA PRO A 35 -13.27 7.77 -7.95
C PRO A 35 -14.21 6.66 -7.48
N SER A 36 -15.37 6.53 -8.13
CA SER A 36 -16.24 5.39 -7.94
C SER A 36 -15.59 4.24 -8.67
N VAL A 37 -15.37 3.11 -7.99
CA VAL A 37 -15.04 1.86 -8.66
C VAL A 37 -16.27 1.48 -9.48
N GLY A 38 -16.26 1.84 -10.77
CA GLY A 38 -17.42 1.79 -11.66
C GLY A 38 -17.63 0.43 -12.30
N SER A 39 -16.66 -0.47 -12.18
CA SER A 39 -16.72 -1.83 -12.70
C SER A 39 -15.93 -2.82 -11.83
N VAL A 40 -16.22 -4.12 -11.98
CA VAL A 40 -15.45 -5.19 -11.33
C VAL A 40 -13.99 -5.20 -11.82
N ALA A 41 -13.74 -4.82 -13.08
CA ALA A 41 -12.39 -4.71 -13.64
C ALA A 41 -11.58 -3.60 -12.98
N GLU A 42 -12.20 -2.44 -12.75
CA GLU A 42 -11.58 -1.34 -11.99
C GLU A 42 -11.32 -1.75 -10.54
N LEU A 43 -12.23 -2.50 -9.91
CA LEU A 43 -12.02 -3.03 -8.55
C LEU A 43 -10.79 -3.94 -8.48
N ALA A 44 -10.66 -4.84 -9.46
CA ALA A 44 -9.52 -5.76 -9.55
C ALA A 44 -8.20 -4.99 -9.67
N GLU A 45 -8.18 -3.95 -10.49
CA GLU A 45 -6.99 -3.11 -10.66
C GLU A 45 -6.66 -2.31 -9.39
N VAL A 46 -7.66 -1.73 -8.73
CA VAL A 46 -7.48 -1.05 -7.43
C VAL A 46 -6.89 -2.01 -6.40
N LEU A 47 -7.41 -3.23 -6.29
CA LEU A 47 -6.90 -4.23 -5.35
C LEU A 47 -5.47 -4.66 -5.68
N ARG A 48 -5.14 -4.85 -6.97
CA ARG A 48 -3.78 -5.15 -7.43
C ARG A 48 -2.81 -4.03 -7.04
N LEU A 49 -3.20 -2.76 -7.24
CA LEU A 49 -2.40 -1.60 -6.84
C LEU A 49 -2.26 -1.48 -5.32
N LEU A 50 -3.31 -1.81 -4.55
CA LEU A 50 -3.27 -1.85 -3.09
C LEU A 50 -2.31 -2.93 -2.58
N VAL A 51 -2.35 -4.15 -3.14
CA VAL A 51 -1.39 -5.21 -2.81
C VAL A 51 0.04 -4.75 -3.05
N ALA A 52 0.31 -4.16 -4.22
CA ALA A 52 1.63 -3.62 -4.53
C ALA A 52 2.04 -2.49 -3.55
N GLY A 53 1.12 -1.58 -3.22
CA GLY A 53 1.33 -0.51 -2.25
C GLY A 53 1.67 -1.04 -0.85
N GLN A 54 0.92 -2.03 -0.35
CA GLN A 54 1.17 -2.66 0.94
C GLN A 54 2.55 -3.36 0.98
N ARG A 55 2.96 -4.03 -0.10
CA ARG A 55 4.30 -4.63 -0.21
C ARG A 55 5.41 -3.57 -0.18
N HIS A 56 5.25 -2.46 -0.91
CA HIS A 56 6.20 -1.36 -0.86
C HIS A 56 6.26 -0.70 0.53
N LEU A 57 5.12 -0.56 1.22
CA LEU A 57 5.07 -0.04 2.59
C LEU A 57 5.74 -0.97 3.58
N SER A 58 5.49 -2.27 3.47
CA SER A 58 6.18 -3.30 4.25
C SER A 58 7.69 -3.15 4.12
N GLY A 59 8.21 -3.16 2.89
CA GLY A 59 9.64 -2.95 2.64
C GLY A 59 10.15 -1.59 3.16
N ALA A 60 9.43 -0.49 2.94
CA ALA A 60 9.87 0.83 3.43
C ALA A 60 9.98 0.86 4.97
N LEU A 61 9.05 0.22 5.68
CA LEU A 61 9.06 0.12 7.13
C LEU A 61 10.20 -0.78 7.65
N GLU A 62 10.52 -1.87 6.94
CA GLU A 62 11.71 -2.70 7.23
C GLU A 62 13.00 -1.89 7.13
N HIS A 63 13.19 -1.16 6.03
CA HIS A 63 14.36 -0.32 5.83
C HIS A 63 14.45 0.80 6.88
N LEU A 64 13.32 1.38 7.29
CA LEU A 64 13.31 2.34 8.40
C LEU A 64 13.70 1.68 9.72
N ALA A 65 13.23 0.46 10.00
CA ALA A 65 13.60 -0.28 11.20
C ALA A 65 15.08 -0.67 11.22
N GLU A 66 15.68 -0.94 10.06
CA GLU A 66 17.12 -1.15 9.91
C GLU A 66 17.89 0.15 10.13
N ARG A 67 17.47 1.25 9.52
CA ARG A 67 18.10 2.57 9.72
C ARG A 67 18.02 3.07 11.16
N VAL A 68 16.93 2.79 11.86
CA VAL A 68 16.81 3.06 13.30
C VAL A 68 17.77 2.17 14.10
N ARG A 69 18.09 0.98 13.62
CA ARG A 69 19.09 0.10 14.24
C ARG A 69 20.53 0.45 13.89
N ASP A 70 20.77 1.06 12.73
CA ASP A 70 22.10 1.49 12.30
C ASP A 70 22.59 2.66 13.18
N GLY A 71 23.28 2.31 14.27
CA GLY A 71 23.83 3.24 15.25
C GLY A 71 24.66 2.48 16.30
N ASP A 72 25.61 3.21 16.91
CA ASP A 72 26.62 2.78 17.91
C ASP A 72 26.14 1.69 18.89
N ASP A 73 27.03 0.82 19.37
CA ASP A 73 26.69 -0.35 20.20
C ASP A 73 25.97 0.00 21.51
N SER A 74 26.00 1.26 21.94
CA SER A 74 25.29 1.79 23.11
C SER A 74 23.93 2.43 22.76
N ARG A 75 23.04 1.68 22.09
CA ARG A 75 21.69 2.18 21.74
C ARG A 75 20.80 2.31 22.97
N PRO A 76 20.02 3.41 23.11
CA PRO A 76 19.02 3.53 24.14
C PRO A 76 17.85 2.55 23.90
N PRO A 77 17.22 2.01 24.96
CA PRO A 77 16.10 1.05 24.85
C PRO A 77 14.93 1.55 23.97
N GLU A 78 14.71 2.86 23.92
CA GLU A 78 13.66 3.50 23.10
C GLU A 78 13.90 3.30 21.60
N GLN A 79 15.16 3.26 21.16
CA GLN A 79 15.52 3.04 19.76
C GLN A 79 15.21 1.61 19.33
N ASP A 80 15.50 0.64 20.21
CA ASP A 80 15.15 -0.77 19.98
C ASP A 80 13.63 -0.97 19.97
N ALA A 81 12.92 -0.31 20.89
CA ALA A 81 11.45 -0.34 20.92
C ALA A 81 10.86 0.24 19.63
N LEU A 82 11.38 1.37 19.13
CA LEU A 82 10.94 1.96 17.87
C LEU A 82 11.22 1.04 16.67
N ALA A 83 12.41 0.43 16.61
CA ALA A 83 12.75 -0.53 15.56
C ALA A 83 11.88 -1.80 15.60
N ALA A 84 11.42 -2.21 16.78
CA ALA A 84 10.47 -3.31 16.93
C ALA A 84 9.08 -2.92 16.43
N VAL A 85 8.60 -1.71 16.77
CA VAL A 85 7.32 -1.18 16.27
C VAL A 85 7.32 -1.09 14.74
N LEU A 86 8.39 -0.58 14.13
CA LEU A 86 8.51 -0.47 12.67
C LEU A 86 8.50 -1.85 11.99
N ARG A 87 9.16 -2.85 12.56
CA ARG A 87 9.11 -4.24 12.06
C ARG A 87 7.72 -4.85 12.17
N ALA A 88 7.05 -4.70 13.31
CA ALA A 88 5.68 -5.17 13.48
C ALA A 88 4.72 -4.51 12.48
N ALA A 89 4.90 -3.21 12.22
CA ALA A 89 4.12 -2.50 11.20
C ALA A 89 4.40 -3.01 9.78
N ALA A 90 5.66 -3.33 9.47
CA ALA A 90 6.04 -3.92 8.19
C ALA A 90 5.38 -5.28 7.97
N GLU A 91 5.41 -6.15 8.99
CA GLU A 91 4.74 -7.46 8.96
C GLU A 91 3.24 -7.30 8.76
N ALA A 92 2.59 -6.39 9.49
CA ALA A 92 1.16 -6.12 9.35
C ALA A 92 0.78 -5.65 7.94
N ALA A 93 1.60 -4.80 7.31
CA ALA A 93 1.42 -4.41 5.91
C ALA A 93 1.60 -5.59 4.96
N GLY A 94 2.59 -6.46 5.20
CA GLY A 94 2.80 -7.71 4.46
C GLY A 94 1.59 -8.64 4.53
N TYR A 95 1.10 -8.94 5.73
CA TYR A 95 -0.09 -9.76 5.93
C TYR A 95 -1.34 -9.16 5.26
N SER A 96 -1.49 -7.83 5.28
CA SER A 96 -2.57 -7.15 4.58
C SER A 96 -2.46 -7.33 3.06
N ALA A 97 -1.24 -7.27 2.51
CA ALA A 97 -0.99 -7.53 1.10
C ALA A 97 -1.35 -8.96 0.69
N ASP A 98 -0.97 -9.94 1.51
CA ASP A 98 -1.23 -11.36 1.25
C ASP A 98 -2.74 -11.65 1.31
N ALA A 99 -3.43 -11.15 2.34
CA ALA A 99 -4.87 -11.29 2.47
C ALA A 99 -5.64 -10.68 1.28
N LEU A 100 -5.19 -9.53 0.77
CA LEU A 100 -5.79 -8.93 -0.42
C LEU A 100 -5.48 -9.73 -1.70
N ALA A 101 -4.27 -10.28 -1.84
CA ALA A 101 -3.86 -11.09 -2.98
C ALA A 101 -4.63 -12.42 -3.05
N GLU A 102 -4.97 -13.02 -1.91
CA GLU A 102 -5.86 -14.19 -1.85
C GLU A 102 -7.26 -13.90 -2.43
N GLY A 103 -7.67 -12.63 -2.45
CA GLY A 103 -8.89 -12.15 -3.10
C GLY A 103 -8.91 -12.27 -4.62
N GLU A 104 -7.78 -12.51 -5.29
CA GLU A 104 -7.72 -12.63 -6.76
C GLU A 104 -8.65 -13.72 -7.31
N THR A 105 -8.78 -14.85 -6.61
CA THR A 105 -9.64 -15.96 -7.03
C THR A 105 -11.13 -15.61 -7.05
N PRO A 106 -11.73 -15.09 -5.97
CA PRO A 106 -13.13 -14.66 -6.00
C PRO A 106 -13.38 -13.51 -6.98
N LEU A 107 -12.44 -12.57 -7.15
CA LEU A 107 -12.56 -11.50 -8.16
C LEU A 107 -12.54 -12.03 -9.59
N GLY A 108 -11.65 -12.98 -9.89
CA GLY A 108 -11.61 -13.64 -11.18
C GLY A 108 -12.88 -14.42 -11.51
N ARG A 109 -13.69 -14.81 -10.52
CA ARG A 109 -15.02 -15.38 -10.76
C ARG A 109 -16.03 -14.30 -11.11
N LEU A 110 -16.06 -13.20 -10.36
CA LEU A 110 -16.97 -12.07 -10.61
C LEU A 110 -16.76 -11.47 -12.01
N LEU A 111 -15.51 -11.30 -12.43
CA LEU A 111 -15.18 -10.79 -13.77
C LEU A 111 -15.72 -11.66 -14.90
N ARG A 112 -15.69 -12.99 -14.73
CA ARG A 112 -16.22 -13.92 -15.75
C ARG A 112 -17.74 -13.85 -15.84
N THR A 113 -18.42 -13.73 -14.71
CA THR A 113 -19.88 -13.61 -14.67
C THR A 113 -20.37 -12.29 -15.27
N ASP A 114 -19.67 -11.18 -15.01
CA ASP A 114 -19.99 -9.86 -15.59
C ASP A 114 -19.82 -9.85 -17.13
N ASP A 115 -18.80 -10.55 -17.65
CA ASP A 115 -18.58 -10.72 -19.09
C ASP A 115 -19.58 -11.68 -19.76
N GLU A 116 -20.21 -12.57 -18.99
CA GLU A 116 -21.31 -13.44 -19.47
C GLU A 116 -22.64 -12.68 -19.54
N ASP A 117 -22.96 -11.85 -18.55
CA ASP A 117 -24.21 -11.06 -18.50
C ASP A 117 -24.27 -9.97 -19.59
N THR A 118 -23.13 -9.43 -20.02
CA THR A 118 -23.05 -8.40 -21.08
C THR A 118 -23.16 -8.95 -22.51
N ARG A 119 -23.25 -10.27 -22.70
CA ARG A 119 -23.36 -10.94 -24.01
C ARG A 119 -24.77 -11.38 -24.41
N LEU A 120 -25.79 -11.09 -23.58
CA LEU A 120 -27.22 -11.36 -23.84
C LEU A 120 -27.93 -10.15 -24.48
#